data_AF-A0A2I0FIL1-F1
#
_entry.id   AF-A0A2I0FIL1-F1
#
_cell.length_a   1.000
_cell.length_b   1.000
_cell.length_c   1.000
_cell.angle_alpha   90.00
_cell.angle_beta   90.00
_cell.angle_gamma   90.00
#
_symmetry.space_group_name_H-M   'P 1'
#
loop_
_entity.id
_entity.type
_entity.pdbx_description
1 polymer ?
#
loop_
_entity_poly.entity_id
_entity_poly.type
_entity_poly.pdbx_seq_one_letter_code
_entity_poly.pdbx_strand_id
1 'polypeptide(L)' 'MSLETIKGSSMIVKMTRSLMKEGWSFTPNEFDVIIKAENKVTGESIHFPSIGNLKTWIYQKALSY' A
#
# COMPACT_ATOMS: atom_id res chain seq x y z
N MET A 1 15.30 0.96 -14.44
CA MET A 1 14.67 1.55 -13.24
C MET A 1 15.77 1.94 -12.27
N SER A 2 15.79 3.17 -11.75
CA SER A 2 16.76 3.55 -10.72
C SER A 2 16.35 2.92 -9.38
N LEU A 3 17.32 2.48 -8.59
CA LEU A 3 17.10 1.90 -7.25
C LEU A 3 16.43 2.86 -6.26
N GLU A 4 16.37 4.14 -6.62
CA GLU A 4 15.84 5.25 -5.82
C GLU A 4 14.30 5.23 -5.72
N THR A 5 13.61 4.52 -6.60
CA THR A 5 12.13 4.44 -6.57
C THR A 5 11.58 3.41 -5.59
N ILE A 6 12.40 2.49 -5.08
CA ILE A 6 11.95 1.44 -4.15
C ILE A 6 12.10 1.94 -2.71
N LYS A 7 10.98 2.34 -2.11
CA LYS A 7 10.88 2.82 -0.72
C LYS A 7 10.50 1.67 0.22
N GLY A 8 11.10 1.63 1.41
CA GLY A 8 10.82 0.60 2.41
C GLY A 8 11.87 0.53 3.52
N SER A 9 11.78 -0.47 4.39
CA SER A 9 12.82 -0.73 5.39
C SER A 9 14.15 -1.12 4.72
N SER A 10 15.27 -0.94 5.42
CA SER A 10 16.60 -1.28 4.90
C SER A 10 16.71 -2.75 4.48
N MET A 11 15.97 -3.64 5.14
CA MET A 11 15.87 -5.06 4.78
C MET A 11 15.13 -5.25 3.45
N ILE A 12 14.00 -4.57 3.25
CA ILE A 12 13.23 -4.64 2.00
C ILE A 12 14.09 -4.12 0.84
N VAL A 13 14.74 -2.97 0.98
CA VAL A 13 15.61 -2.41 -0.07
C VAL A 13 16.77 -3.36 -0.42
N LYS A 14 17.40 -3.99 0.58
CA LYS A 14 18.47 -4.98 0.35
C LYS A 14 17.96 -6.24 -0.34
N MET A 15 16.81 -6.76 0.07
CA MET A 15 16.23 -7.97 -0.51
C MET A 15 15.82 -7.73 -1.97
N THR A 16 15.14 -6.61 -2.24
CA THR A 16 14.77 -6.23 -3.61
C THR A 16 15.99 -6.07 -4.50
N ARG A 17 17.10 -5.51 -3.99
CA ARG A 17 18.38 -5.46 -4.72
C ARG A 17 18.93 -6.85 -5.05
N SER A 18 18.84 -7.81 -4.14
CA SER A 18 19.30 -9.19 -4.40
C SER A 18 18.49 -9.80 -5.53
N LEU A 19 17.16 -9.71 -5.44
CA LEU A 19 16.24 -10.28 -6.42
C LEU A 19 16.42 -9.61 -7.81
N MET A 20 16.69 -8.31 -7.87
CA MET A 20 17.02 -7.63 -9.14
C MET A 20 18.32 -8.16 -9.77
N LYS A 21 19.34 -8.47 -8.97
CA LYS A 21 20.59 -9.08 -9.48
C LYS A 21 20.37 -10.51 -9.98
N GLU A 22 19.38 -11.21 -9.42
CA GLU A 22 18.94 -12.54 -9.86
C GLU A 22 18.05 -12.49 -11.12
N GLY A 23 17.77 -11.29 -11.66
CA GLY A 23 17.04 -11.10 -12.91
C GLY A 23 15.55 -10.77 -12.75
N TRP A 24 15.05 -10.62 -11.52
CA TRP A 24 13.66 -10.23 -11.29
C TRP A 24 13.46 -8.74 -11.57
N SER A 25 12.43 -8.41 -12.36
CA SER A 25 12.01 -7.03 -12.58
C SER A 25 10.93 -6.64 -11.58
N PHE A 26 11.14 -5.53 -10.88
CA PHE A 26 10.15 -4.95 -10.00
C PHE A 26 9.60 -3.72 -10.68
N THR A 27 8.36 -3.75 -11.15
CA THR A 27 7.65 -2.53 -11.50
C THR A 27 7.12 -1.94 -10.19
N PRO A 28 7.63 -0.79 -9.72
CA PRO A 28 6.98 -0.06 -8.63
C PRO A 28 5.60 0.33 -9.15
N ASN A 29 4.61 -0.51 -8.89
CA ASN A 29 3.27 -0.26 -9.40
C ASN A 29 2.61 0.77 -8.50
N GLU A 30 2.80 2.02 -8.90
CA GLU A 30 1.82 3.10 -8.95
C GLU A 30 0.38 2.63 -8.64
N PHE A 31 -0.01 2.66 -7.37
CA PHE A 31 -1.40 2.57 -6.96
C PHE A 31 -1.63 3.60 -5.84
N ASP A 32 -1.43 4.89 -6.17
CA ASP A 32 -2.03 6.01 -5.44
C ASP A 32 -3.55 5.98 -5.68
N VAL A 33 -4.23 4.91 -5.28
CA VAL A 33 -5.68 4.91 -5.24
C VAL A 33 -6.05 5.56 -3.93
N ILE A 34 -6.32 6.86 -4.02
CA ILE A 34 -7.04 7.57 -2.97
C ILE A 34 -8.46 7.02 -2.97
N ILE A 35 -8.72 6.06 -2.09
CA ILE A 35 -10.06 5.53 -1.89
C ILE A 35 -10.74 6.38 -0.83
N LYS A 36 -11.90 6.98 -1.15
CA LYS A 36 -12.74 7.67 -0.18
C LYS A 36 -13.89 6.74 0.23
N ALA A 37 -13.97 6.38 1.51
CA ALA A 37 -15.18 5.79 2.09
C ALA A 37 -16.06 6.91 2.66
N GLU A 38 -17.36 6.84 2.43
CA GLU A 38 -18.33 7.82 2.94
C GLU A 38 -19.53 7.09 3.55
N ASN A 39 -19.88 7.44 4.78
CA ASN A 39 -21.07 6.96 5.46
C ASN A 39 -22.22 7.94 5.18
N LYS A 40 -23.20 7.51 4.38
CA LYS A 40 -24.33 8.35 3.98
C LYS A 40 -25.28 8.73 5.13
N VAL A 41 -25.24 8.02 6.25
CA VAL A 41 -26.11 8.26 7.41
C VAL A 41 -25.48 9.28 8.35
N THR A 42 -24.17 9.17 8.62
CA THR A 42 -23.47 10.06 9.56
C THR A 42 -22.76 11.23 8.87
N GLY A 43 -22.57 11.17 7.55
CA GLY A 43 -21.76 12.13 6.79
C GLY A 43 -20.24 11.94 6.99
N GLU A 44 -19.81 10.92 7.72
CA GLU A 44 -18.39 10.65 7.95
C GLU A 44 -17.69 10.24 6.65
N SER A 45 -16.50 10.78 6.41
CA SER A 45 -15.68 10.35 5.28
C SER A 45 -14.23 10.14 5.65
N ILE A 46 -13.62 9.10 5.08
CA ILE A 46 -12.25 8.67 5.36
C ILE A 46 -11.53 8.45 4.03
N HIS A 47 -10.30 8.96 3.94
CA HIS A 47 -9.43 8.80 2.78
C HIS A 47 -8.34 7.77 3.08
N PHE A 48 -8.15 6.83 2.17
CA PHE A 48 -7.10 5.82 2.27
C PHE A 48 -5.98 6.15 1.29
N PRO A 49 -4.76 6.43 1.76
CA PRO A 49 -3.61 6.74 0.90
C PRO A 49 -3.01 5.49 0.25
N SER A 50 -3.51 4.29 0.58
CA SER A 50 -3.10 3.04 -0.04
C SER A 50 -4.18 1.95 0.11
N ILE A 51 -4.14 0.94 -0.76
CA ILE A 51 -4.96 -0.27 -0.63
C ILE A 51 -4.68 -1.02 0.68
N GLY A 52 -3.44 -0.98 1.18
CA GLY A 52 -3.09 -1.61 2.46
C GLY A 52 -3.88 -1.01 3.62
N ASN A 53 -3.92 0.32 3.71
CA ASN A 53 -4.67 1.03 4.74
C ASN A 53 -6.18 0.73 4.66
N LEU A 54 -6.74 0.66 3.45
CA LEU A 54 -8.14 0.26 3.26
C LEU A 54 -8.40 -1.15 3.80
N LYS A 55 -7.56 -2.12 3.43
CA LYS A 55 -7.72 -3.52 3.88
C LYS A 55 -7.71 -3.62 5.39
N THR A 56 -6.74 -2.98 6.06
CA THR A 56 -6.67 -2.96 7.53
C THR A 56 -7.93 -2.37 8.15
N TRP A 57 -8.43 -1.25 7.62
CA TRP A 57 -9.64 -0.61 8.14
C TRP A 57 -10.89 -1.49 7.98
N ILE A 58 -11.05 -2.16 6.83
CA ILE A 58 -12.15 -3.12 6.61
C ILE A 58 -12.06 -4.28 7.61
N TYR A 59 -10.87 -4.85 7.84
CA TYR A 59 -10.72 -5.92 8.81
C TYR A 59 -11.06 -5.47 10.24
N GLN A 60 -10.62 -4.29 10.65
CA GLN A 60 -10.96 -3.73 11.97
C GLN A 60 -12.47 -3.55 12.14
N LYS A 61 -13.16 -3.03 11.09
CA LYS A 61 -14.63 -2.90 11.11
C LYS A 61 -15.32 -4.25 11.18
N ALA A 62 -14.85 -5.25 10.43
CA ALA A 62 -15.40 -6.60 10.46
C ALA A 62 -15.23 -7.29 11.82
N LEU A 63 -14.14 -7.03 12.54
CA LEU A 63 -13.91 -7.54 13.90
C LEU A 63 -14.73 -6.80 14.98
N SER A 64 -15.25 -5.62 14.66
CA SER A 64 -16.07 -4.80 15.57
C SER A 64 -17.57 -5.07 15.41
N TYR A 65 -17.95 -5.98 14.53
CA TYR A 65 -19.31 -6.43 14.25
C TYR A 65 -19.52 -7.85 14.77
#